data_AF-A0A7K8TKY3-F1
#
_entry.id   AF-A0A7K8TKY3-F1
#
_cell.length_a   1.000
_cell.length_b   1.000
_cell.length_c   1.000
_cell.angle_alpha   90.00
_cell.angle_beta   90.00
_cell.angle_gamma   90.00
#
_symmetry.space_group_name_H-M   'P 1'
#
loop_
_entity.id
_entity.type
_entity.pdbx_description
1 polymer ?
#
loop_
_entity_poly.entity_id
_entity_poly.type
_entity_poly.pdbx_seq_one_letter_code
_entity_poly.pdbx_strand_id
1 'polypeptide(L)'
;FSAVAVGRAQVQQEPLAETTEGTGITINCSHPNIQSYDYISWYRQLPGRGPAFLVSGLKGSKEVAEPAGRLSVAHLRLHSDLR
;
A
#
# COMPACT_ATOMS: atom_id res chain seq x y z
N PHE A 1 -18.39 1.36 -28.52
CA PHE A 1 -17.66 0.79 -27.36
C PHE A 1 -16.56 1.76 -26.99
N SER A 2 -16.69 2.50 -25.89
CA SER A 2 -15.66 3.43 -25.45
C SER A 2 -14.55 2.66 -24.75
N ALA A 3 -13.34 2.72 -25.30
CA ALA A 3 -12.16 2.16 -24.64
C ALA A 3 -11.86 2.98 -23.40
N VAL A 4 -11.93 2.37 -22.22
CA VAL A 4 -11.39 2.95 -20.99
C VAL A 4 -9.88 2.85 -21.12
N ALA A 5 -9.22 3.97 -21.44
CA ALA A 5 -7.78 4.05 -21.38
C ALA A 5 -7.37 3.90 -19.91
N VAL A 6 -6.84 2.72 -19.55
CA VAL A 6 -6.14 2.53 -18.28
C VAL A 6 -4.84 3.31 -18.38
N GLY A 7 -4.88 4.59 -18.00
CA GLY A 7 -3.68 5.37 -17.74
C GLY A 7 -2.99 4.74 -16.53
N ARG A 8 -2.04 3.84 -16.75
CA ARG A 8 -1.15 3.40 -15.68
C ARG A 8 -0.34 4.63 -15.26
N ALA A 9 -0.63 5.18 -14.08
CA ALA A 9 0.40 5.89 -13.34
C ALA A 9 1.63 4.98 -13.34
N GLN A 10 2.77 5.48 -13.83
CA GLN A 10 4.02 4.71 -13.94
C GLN A 10 4.63 4.51 -12.55
N VAL A 11 3.91 3.83 -11.66
CA VAL A 11 4.36 3.54 -10.31
C VAL A 11 5.17 2.26 -10.36
N GLN A 12 6.43 2.34 -9.94
CA GLN A 12 7.25 1.16 -9.72
C GLN A 12 7.31 0.89 -8.21
N GLN A 13 6.94 -0.32 -7.81
CA GLN A 13 7.06 -0.81 -6.44
C GLN A 13 7.74 -2.18 -6.46
N GLU A 14 8.40 -2.53 -5.36
CA GLU A 14 8.83 -3.90 -5.15
C GLU A 14 7.58 -4.81 -5.06
N PRO A 15 7.51 -5.90 -5.84
CA PRO A 15 6.32 -6.74 -5.91
C PRO A 15 6.09 -7.56 -4.63
N LEU A 16 7.14 -7.73 -3.82
CA LEU A 16 7.10 -8.49 -2.58
C LEU A 16 7.95 -7.78 -1.52
N ALA A 17 7.43 -7.74 -0.31
CA ALA A 17 8.16 -7.29 0.86
C ALA A 17 7.75 -8.19 2.04
N GLU A 18 8.74 -8.75 2.74
CA GLU A 18 8.53 -9.65 3.86
C GLU A 18 9.23 -9.10 5.11
N THR A 19 8.61 -9.34 6.27
CA THR A 19 9.18 -8.95 7.57
C THR A 19 8.70 -9.92 8.64
N THR A 20 9.36 -9.94 9.79
CA THR A 20 8.92 -10.77 10.93
C THR A 20 7.81 -10.08 11.72
N GLU A 21 6.95 -10.86 12.37
CA GLU A 21 5.86 -10.31 13.18
C GLU A 21 6.42 -9.36 14.27
N GLY A 22 5.75 -8.22 14.44
CA GLY A 22 6.16 -7.20 15.41
C GLY A 22 7.28 -6.27 14.93
N THR A 23 7.84 -6.51 13.73
CA THR A 23 8.80 -5.59 13.10
C THR A 23 8.13 -4.69 12.07
N GLY A 24 8.65 -3.47 11.92
CA GLY A 24 8.21 -2.55 10.87
C GLY A 24 8.78 -2.95 9.52
N ILE A 25 8.03 -2.70 8.45
CA ILE A 25 8.47 -2.89 7.07
C ILE A 25 8.37 -1.58 6.30
N THR A 26 9.36 -1.32 5.45
CA THR A 26 9.36 -0.17 4.54
C THR A 26 9.01 -0.63 3.14
N ILE A 27 7.90 -0.13 2.60
CA ILE A 27 7.49 -0.39 1.22
C ILE A 27 7.80 0.86 0.40
N ASN A 28 8.66 0.70 -0.61
CA ASN A 28 9.10 1.81 -1.45
C ASN A 28 8.32 1.85 -2.77
N CYS A 29 7.93 3.05 -3.19
CA CYS A 29 7.43 3.31 -4.53
C CYS A 29 8.25 4.41 -5.22
N SER A 30 8.47 4.28 -6.52
CA SER A 30 8.95 5.39 -7.37
C SER A 30 7.86 5.80 -8.35
N HIS A 31 7.75 7.11 -8.53
CA HIS A 31 6.78 7.71 -9.44
C HIS A 31 7.51 8.81 -10.25
N PRO A 32 8.11 8.47 -11.39
CA PRO A 32 9.03 9.37 -12.11
C PRO A 32 8.35 10.65 -12.58
N ASN A 33 7.05 10.59 -12.91
CA ASN A 33 6.29 11.72 -13.43
C ASN A 33 5.44 12.46 -12.37
N ILE A 34 5.63 12.17 -11.07
CA ILE A 34 4.86 12.85 -10.02
C ILE A 34 5.38 14.27 -9.79
N GLN A 35 4.49 15.25 -9.68
CA GLN A 35 4.83 16.64 -9.40
C GLN A 35 4.92 16.89 -7.90
N SER A 36 5.56 17.99 -7.49
CA SER A 36 5.78 18.33 -6.08
C SER A 36 4.49 18.58 -5.29
N TYR A 37 3.41 18.93 -5.99
CA TYR A 37 2.10 19.20 -5.40
C TYR A 37 1.12 18.02 -5.52
N ASP A 38 1.56 16.90 -6.10
CA ASP A 38 0.75 15.69 -6.19
C ASP A 38 0.76 14.92 -4.86
N TYR A 39 -0.37 14.29 -4.57
CA TYR A 39 -0.54 13.42 -3.42
C TYR A 39 -0.24 11.97 -3.78
N ILE A 40 0.58 11.31 -2.97
CA ILE A 40 0.76 9.86 -2.98
C ILE A 40 -0.19 9.29 -1.94
N SER A 41 -1.03 8.33 -2.33
CA SER A 41 -1.94 7.63 -1.41
C SER A 41 -1.61 6.14 -1.35
N TRP A 42 -1.55 5.60 -0.13
CA TRP A 42 -1.30 4.19 0.15
C TRP A 42 -2.59 3.49 0.55
N TYR A 43 -2.82 2.32 -0.04
CA TYR A 43 -3.97 1.46 0.23
C TYR A 43 -3.48 0.06 0.57
N ARG A 44 -4.22 -0.64 1.43
CA ARG A 44 -4.08 -2.07 1.67
C ARG A 44 -5.27 -2.81 1.10
N GLN A 45 -5.02 -3.91 0.40
CA GLN A 45 -6.05 -4.86 0.01
C GLN A 45 -5.73 -6.23 0.59
N LEU A 46 -6.68 -6.79 1.35
CA LEU A 46 -6.62 -8.18 1.81
C LEU A 46 -7.42 -9.07 0.84
N PRO A 47 -7.09 -10.37 0.72
CA PRO A 47 -7.85 -11.30 -0.11
C PRO A 47 -9.35 -11.23 0.20
N GLY A 48 -10.17 -11.12 -0.86
CA GLY A 48 -11.64 -11.06 -0.75
C GLY A 48 -12.20 -9.73 -0.23
N ARG A 49 -11.39 -8.67 -0.08
CA ARG A 49 -11.82 -7.35 0.39
C ARG A 49 -11.53 -6.25 -0.62
N GLY A 50 -12.27 -5.15 -0.52
CA GLY A 50 -11.97 -3.92 -1.24
C GLY A 50 -10.71 -3.23 -0.70
N PRO A 51 -10.14 -2.27 -1.45
CA PRO A 51 -9.03 -1.44 -0.98
C PRO A 51 -9.41 -0.65 0.28
N ALA A 52 -8.54 -0.64 1.28
CA ALA A 52 -8.66 0.16 2.49
C ALA A 52 -7.56 1.23 2.49
N PHE A 53 -7.95 2.50 2.64
CA PHE A 53 -7.02 3.62 2.73
C PHE A 53 -6.14 3.50 3.99
N LEU A 54 -4.85 3.80 3.84
CA LEU A 54 -3.89 3.83 4.95
C LEU A 54 -3.47 5.26 5.26
N VAL A 55 -2.81 5.91 4.30
CA VAL A 55 -2.17 7.22 4.47
C VAL A 55 -1.99 7.91 3.13
N SER A 56 -1.93 9.24 3.12
CA SER A 56 -1.54 10.04 1.96
C SER A 56 -0.54 11.13 2.35
N GLY A 57 0.36 11.49 1.43
CA GLY A 57 1.33 12.56 1.64
C GLY A 57 1.65 13.31 0.35
N LEU A 58 2.05 14.57 0.48
CA LEU A 58 2.55 15.38 -0.64
C LEU A 58 3.98 14.97 -0.99
N LYS A 59 4.32 14.97 -2.28
CA LYS A 59 5.71 14.73 -2.68
C LYS A 59 6.64 15.80 -2.06
N GLY A 60 7.60 15.37 -1.25
CA GLY A 60 8.54 16.26 -0.58
C GLY A 60 8.09 16.76 0.80
N SER A 61 6.97 16.27 1.34
CA SER A 61 6.68 16.42 2.77
C SER A 61 7.72 15.67 3.61
N LYS A 62 8.13 16.25 4.74
CA LYS A 62 9.01 15.59 5.71
C LYS A 62 8.31 14.35 6.27
N GLU A 63 9.10 13.35 6.69
CA GLU A 63 8.58 12.15 7.35
C GLU A 63 7.60 12.53 8.47
N VAL A 64 6.52 11.77 8.54
CA VAL A 64 5.67 11.78 9.73
C VAL A 64 6.52 11.21 10.86
N ALA A 65 6.97 12.07 11.77
CA ALA A 65 7.58 11.64 13.01
C ALA A 65 6.51 10.86 13.79
N GLU A 66 6.75 9.56 13.97
CA GLU A 66 5.84 8.55 14.54
C GLU A 66 4.83 7.93 13.55
N PRO A 67 4.68 6.59 13.53
CA PRO A 67 3.76 5.94 12.61
C PRO A 67 2.31 6.22 13.03
N ALA A 68 1.67 7.17 12.34
CA ALA A 68 0.22 7.28 12.38
C ALA A 68 -0.39 5.99 11.79
N GLY A 69 -0.99 5.17 12.65
CA GLY A 69 -1.68 3.95 12.25
C GLY A 69 -0.81 2.69 12.31
N ARG A 70 -0.66 2.14 13.53
CA ARG A 70 -0.21 0.76 13.69
C ARG A 70 -1.28 -0.18 13.13
N LEU A 71 -0.96 -0.83 12.03
CA LEU A 71 -1.82 -1.80 11.37
C LEU A 71 -1.45 -3.20 11.87
N SER A 72 -2.11 -3.68 12.92
CA SER A 72 -1.94 -5.07 13.38
C SER A 72 -2.73 -6.03 12.49
N VAL A 73 -2.05 -6.99 11.84
CA VAL A 73 -2.73 -8.08 11.12
C VAL A 73 -3.01 -9.20 12.12
N ALA A 74 -4.27 -9.42 12.46
CA ALA A 74 -4.66 -10.63 13.18
C ALA A 74 -4.65 -11.83 12.20
N HIS A 75 -4.09 -12.95 12.65
CA HIS A 75 -3.91 -14.19 11.89
C HIS A 75 -5.15 -14.59 11.07
N LEU A 76 -4.96 -14.87 9.77
CA LEU A 76 -5.90 -15.68 9.00
C LEU A 76 -5.86 -17.08 9.59
N ARG A 77 -6.85 -17.44 10.41
CA ARG A 77 -7.09 -18.85 10.76
C ARG A 77 -7.41 -19.58 9.47
N LEU A 78 -6.45 -20.33 8.92
CA LEU A 78 -6.77 -21.36 7.94
C LEU A 78 -7.57 -22.41 8.70
N HIS A 79 -8.89 -22.41 8.53
CA HIS A 79 -9.73 -23.53 8.95
C HIS A 79 -9.27 -24.75 8.15
N SER A 80 -8.49 -25.62 8.78
CA SER A 80 -8.34 -26.99 8.33
C SER A 80 -9.65 -27.71 8.64
N ASP A 81 -10.53 -27.85 7.66
CA ASP A 81 -11.61 -28.86 7.68
C ASP A 81 -12.14 -29.10 6.26
N LEU A 82 -11.55 -30.08 5.58
CA LEU A 82 -12.27 -30.93 4.63
C LEU A 82 -11.69 -32.34 4.82
N ARG A 83 -12.42 -33.12 5.61
CA ARG A 83 -12.27 -34.57 5.75
C ARG A 83 -12.82 -35.26 4.51
#